data_AF-A0A067P275-F1
#
_entry.id   AF-A0A067P275-F1
#
_cell.length_a   1.000
_cell.length_b   1.000
_cell.length_c   1.000
_cell.angle_alpha   90.00
_cell.angle_beta   90.00
_cell.angle_gamma   90.00
#
_symmetry.space_group_name_H-M   'P 1'
#
loop_
_entity.id
_entity.type
_entity.pdbx_description
1 polymer ?
#
loop_
_entity_poly.entity_id
_entity_poly.type
_entity_poly.pdbx_seq_one_letter_code
_entity_poly.pdbx_strand_id
1 'polypeptide(L)'
;MSAILRVIHPKLYDAGRLALTRLMLEDKDVQDVLKVWPSVYSAMSVISNHLTPPHLDTQSQASWYDLLATVRPYPDAAMELPRLGLRLSYSSGTVVGFAGILLRHCVPANDGD
;
A
#
# COMPACT_ATOMS: atom_id res chain seq x y z
N MET A 1 -8.75 -0.36 2.65
CA MET A 1 -7.55 -1.21 2.45
C MET A 1 -7.69 -2.60 3.08
N SER A 2 -7.93 -2.72 4.38
CA SER A 2 -8.02 -4.04 5.05
C SER A 2 -9.05 -5.00 4.44
N ALA A 3 -10.23 -4.50 4.07
CA ALA A 3 -11.27 -5.31 3.41
C ALA A 3 -10.82 -5.86 2.06
N ILE A 4 -10.11 -5.06 1.26
CA ILE A 4 -9.54 -5.48 -0.03
C ILE A 4 -8.49 -6.56 0.22
N LEU A 5 -7.57 -6.33 1.17
CA LEU A 5 -6.54 -7.30 1.51
C LEU A 5 -7.12 -8.65 1.95
N ARG A 6 -8.21 -8.63 2.73
CA ARG A 6 -8.92 -9.83 3.16
C ARG A 6 -9.41 -10.67 1.98
N VAL A 7 -9.76 -10.04 0.85
CA VAL A 7 -10.23 -10.74 -0.36
C VAL A 7 -9.05 -11.23 -1.20
N ILE A 8 -8.08 -10.36 -1.50
CA ILE A 8 -7.01 -10.68 -2.46
C ILE A 8 -5.85 -11.47 -1.84
N HIS A 9 -5.64 -11.36 -0.53
CA HIS A 9 -4.58 -12.07 0.19
C HIS A 9 -4.98 -12.40 1.65
N PRO A 10 -5.97 -13.28 1.87
CA PRO A 10 -6.55 -13.56 3.19
C PRO A 10 -5.52 -13.91 4.27
N LYS A 11 -4.50 -14.72 3.92
CA LYS A 11 -3.44 -15.14 4.85
C LYS A 11 -2.63 -13.97 5.40
N LEU A 12 -2.41 -12.92 4.60
CA LEU A 12 -1.65 -11.75 5.02
C LEU A 12 -2.52 -10.83 5.87
N TYR A 13 -3.80 -10.71 5.52
CA TYR A 13 -4.78 -10.03 6.37
C TYR A 13 -4.85 -10.64 7.77
N ASP A 14 -4.95 -11.97 7.88
CA ASP A 14 -5.01 -12.67 9.17
C ASP A 14 -3.70 -12.51 9.96
N ALA A 15 -2.56 -12.59 9.29
CA ALA A 15 -1.25 -12.34 9.91
C ALA A 15 -1.14 -10.91 10.46
N GLY A 16 -1.55 -9.90 9.68
CA GLY A 16 -1.54 -8.50 10.12
C GLY A 16 -2.49 -8.26 11.31
N ARG A 17 -3.70 -8.83 11.28
CA ARG A 17 -4.63 -8.78 12.43
C ARG A 17 -4.03 -9.39 13.70
N LEU A 18 -3.40 -10.56 13.58
CA LEU A 18 -2.77 -11.23 14.70
C LEU A 18 -1.61 -10.41 15.26
N ALA A 19 -0.78 -9.85 14.39
CA ALA A 19 0.35 -8.99 14.78
C ALA A 19 -0.13 -7.76 15.55
N LEU A 20 -1.12 -7.03 15.03
CA LEU A 20 -1.67 -5.85 15.72
C LEU A 20 -2.38 -6.20 17.03
N THR A 21 -3.04 -7.36 17.11
CA THR A 21 -3.68 -7.83 18.34
C THR A 21 -2.64 -8.11 19.42
N ARG A 22 -1.52 -8.77 19.06
CA ARG A 22 -0.41 -9.01 19.99
C ARG A 22 0.23 -7.70 20.42
N LEU A 23 0.50 -6.81 19.48
CA LEU A 23 1.08 -5.50 19.76
C LEU A 23 0.21 -4.69 20.74
N MET A 24 -1.12 -4.72 20.56
CA MET A 24 -2.06 -4.08 21.49
C MET A 24 -2.02 -4.69 22.90
N LEU A 25 -1.73 -5.98 23.05
CA LEU A 25 -1.66 -6.63 24.37
C LEU A 25 -0.31 -6.42 25.06
N GLU A 26 0.76 -6.35 24.28
CA GLU A 26 2.15 -6.36 24.77
C GLU A 26 2.71 -4.95 25.00
N ASP A 27 2.28 -3.96 24.22
CA ASP A 27 2.80 -2.60 24.27
C ASP A 27 1.70 -1.60 24.64
N LYS A 28 1.82 -1.04 25.86
CA LYS A 28 0.86 -0.08 26.40
C LYS A 28 0.91 1.28 25.70
N ASP A 29 2.06 1.65 25.12
CA ASP A 29 2.26 2.98 24.54
C ASP A 29 1.50 3.13 23.22
N VAL A 30 1.23 2.01 22.54
CA VAL A 30 0.50 1.96 21.26
C VAL A 30 -0.97 1.57 21.41
N GLN A 31 -1.42 1.17 22.61
CA GLN A 31 -2.80 0.70 22.84
C GLN A 31 -3.85 1.72 22.41
N ASP A 32 -3.70 2.98 22.81
CA ASP A 32 -4.70 4.01 22.52
C ASP A 32 -4.76 4.34 21.02
N VAL A 33 -3.61 4.29 20.34
CA VAL A 33 -3.54 4.46 18.88
C VAL A 33 -4.22 3.29 18.17
N LEU A 34 -3.92 2.05 18.57
CA LEU A 34 -4.47 0.85 17.92
C LEU A 34 -5.99 0.69 18.12
N LYS A 35 -6.57 1.26 19.18
CA LYS A 35 -8.04 1.29 19.38
C LYS A 35 -8.79 2.04 18.26
N VAL A 36 -8.16 3.07 17.69
CA VAL A 36 -8.76 3.91 16.63
C VAL A 36 -8.16 3.64 15.25
N TRP A 37 -7.13 2.80 15.17
CA TRP A 37 -6.44 2.51 13.93
C TRP A 37 -7.32 1.67 12.97
N PRO A 38 -7.63 2.15 11.76
CA PRO A 38 -8.64 1.51 10.90
C PRO A 38 -8.08 0.39 10.02
N SER A 39 -6.80 0.04 10.15
CA SER A 39 -6.08 -0.79 9.18
C SER A 39 -5.42 -2.04 9.81
N VAL A 40 -5.24 -3.09 9.01
CA VAL A 40 -4.40 -4.26 9.40
C VAL A 40 -2.91 -4.05 9.08
N TYR A 41 -2.59 -2.98 8.35
CA TYR A 41 -1.22 -2.52 8.17
C TYR A 41 -0.77 -1.75 9.41
N SER A 42 0.50 -1.84 9.78
CA SER A 42 1.08 -1.07 10.88
C SER A 42 1.28 0.41 10.56
N ALA A 43 1.30 0.78 9.27
CA ALA A 43 1.52 2.14 8.83
C ALA A 43 0.66 2.48 7.60
N MET A 44 0.45 3.77 7.40
CA MET A 44 -0.16 4.36 6.20
C MET A 44 0.62 5.62 5.87
N SER A 45 0.91 5.82 4.59
CA SER A 45 1.62 7.00 4.09
C SER A 45 0.77 7.70 3.05
N VAL A 46 0.81 9.03 3.03
CA VAL A 46 0.21 9.84 1.96
C VAL A 46 1.36 10.33 1.09
N ILE A 47 1.34 9.93 -0.17
CA ILE A 47 2.30 10.40 -1.17
C ILE A 47 1.62 11.52 -1.95
N SER A 48 2.01 12.76 -1.66
CA SER A 48 1.50 13.95 -2.36
C SER A 48 2.41 14.41 -3.49
N ASN A 49 3.51 13.71 -3.76
CA ASN A 49 4.39 14.05 -4.85
C ASN A 49 3.75 13.63 -6.17
N HIS A 50 3.74 14.52 -7.16
CA HIS A 50 3.17 14.23 -8.49
C HIS A 50 4.09 13.30 -9.32
N LEU A 51 5.18 12.82 -8.70
CA LEU A 51 6.17 11.90 -9.23
C LEU A 51 6.65 10.98 -8.10
N THR A 52 6.65 9.68 -8.36
CA THR A 52 7.33 8.67 -7.54
C THR A 52 8.36 7.95 -8.41
N PRO A 53 9.67 8.20 -8.21
CA PRO A 53 10.73 7.58 -9.01
C PRO A 53 10.72 6.04 -8.95
N PRO A 54 11.29 5.34 -9.95
CA PRO A 54 11.29 3.87 -9.98
C PRO A 54 12.13 3.24 -8.87
N HIS A 55 11.47 2.53 -7.95
CA HIS A 55 12.08 1.96 -6.74
C HIS A 55 11.51 0.57 -6.37
N LEU A 56 12.05 0.00 -5.31
CA LEU A 56 11.54 -1.19 -4.62
C LEU A 56 11.32 -0.82 -3.16
N ASP A 57 10.33 -1.46 -2.53
CA ASP A 57 10.12 -1.36 -1.09
C ASP A 57 11.04 -2.35 -0.38
N THR A 58 12.19 -1.85 0.09
CA THR A 58 13.27 -2.67 0.65
C THR A 58 12.98 -3.20 2.05
N GLN A 59 11.94 -2.69 2.73
CA GLN A 59 11.56 -3.07 4.10
C GLN A 59 10.33 -4.00 4.14
N SER A 60 10.13 -4.80 3.10
CA SER A 60 8.99 -5.73 2.98
C SER A 60 9.47 -7.18 2.84
N GLN A 61 8.53 -8.13 2.72
CA GLN A 61 8.83 -9.52 2.38
C GLN A 61 8.17 -9.89 1.05
N ALA A 62 8.73 -10.89 0.36
CA ALA A 62 8.24 -11.31 -0.95
C ALA A 62 6.76 -11.75 -0.94
N SER A 63 6.27 -12.26 0.19
CA SER A 63 4.87 -12.68 0.39
C SER A 63 3.96 -11.55 0.87
N TRP A 64 4.49 -10.35 1.11
CA TRP A 64 3.74 -9.22 1.63
C TRP A 64 3.34 -8.30 0.50
N TYR A 65 2.08 -7.85 0.53
CA TYR A 65 1.55 -6.93 -0.45
C TYR A 65 1.46 -5.54 0.14
N ASP A 66 1.95 -4.58 -0.61
CA ASP A 66 1.66 -3.17 -0.45
C ASP A 66 0.33 -2.89 -1.17
N LEU A 67 -0.51 -2.05 -0.56
CA LEU A 67 -1.72 -1.55 -1.20
C LEU A 67 -1.57 -0.06 -1.41
N LEU A 68 -1.66 0.36 -2.67
CA LEU A 68 -1.60 1.76 -3.07
C LEU A 68 -2.97 2.18 -3.62
N ALA A 69 -3.42 3.37 -3.24
CA ALA A 69 -4.70 3.91 -3.68
C ALA A 69 -4.54 5.35 -4.20
N THR A 70 -5.22 5.66 -5.29
CA THR A 70 -5.32 7.03 -5.81
C THR A 70 -6.64 7.63 -5.36
N VAL A 71 -6.60 8.75 -4.63
CA VAL A 71 -7.80 9.33 -3.98
C VAL A 71 -8.23 10.68 -4.59
N ARG A 72 -7.36 11.34 -5.36
CA ARG A 72 -7.65 12.61 -6.04
C ARG A 72 -7.74 12.43 -7.55
N PRO A 73 -8.42 13.34 -8.27
CA PRO A 73 -8.39 13.38 -9.72
C PRO A 73 -6.97 13.71 -10.19
N TYR A 74 -6.30 12.71 -10.72
CA TYR A 74 -5.05 12.88 -11.46
C TYR A 74 -5.33 12.38 -12.88
N PRO A 75 -5.69 13.28 -13.82
CA PRO A 75 -5.97 12.90 -15.20
C PRO A 75 -4.78 12.11 -15.76
N ASP A 76 -5.03 11.00 -16.44
CA ASP A 76 -3.97 10.18 -17.07
C ASP A 76 -2.87 9.65 -16.13
N ALA A 77 -3.13 9.62 -14.80
CA ALA A 77 -2.22 8.99 -13.86
C ALA A 77 -1.99 7.52 -14.23
N ALA A 78 -0.73 7.11 -14.20
CA ALA A 78 -0.32 5.76 -14.53
C ALA A 78 0.60 5.19 -13.45
N MET A 79 0.46 3.89 -13.22
CA MET A 79 1.42 3.10 -12.48
C MET A 79 2.22 2.27 -13.47
N GLU A 80 3.53 2.35 -13.37
CA GLU A 80 4.44 1.56 -14.19
C GLU A 80 5.10 0.46 -13.38
N LEU A 81 5.20 -0.72 -13.98
CA LEU A 81 5.94 -1.87 -13.47
C LEU A 81 7.01 -2.23 -14.50
N PRO A 82 8.17 -1.51 -14.54
CA PRO A 82 9.09 -1.57 -15.67
C PRO A 82 9.65 -2.97 -15.95
N ARG A 83 9.85 -3.80 -14.92
CA ARG A 83 10.35 -5.19 -15.11
C ARG A 83 9.35 -6.08 -15.86
N LEU A 84 8.07 -5.74 -15.80
CA LEU A 84 7.00 -6.47 -16.46
C LEU A 84 6.61 -5.82 -17.80
N GLY A 85 7.18 -4.65 -18.15
CA GLY A 85 6.77 -3.89 -19.33
C GLY A 85 5.32 -3.40 -19.25
N LEU A 86 4.75 -3.26 -18.06
CA LEU A 86 3.35 -2.87 -17.87
C LEU A 86 3.24 -1.39 -17.50
N ARG A 87 2.25 -0.72 -18.10
CA ARG A 87 1.74 0.60 -17.72
C ARG A 87 0.25 0.49 -17.52
N LEU A 88 -0.20 0.70 -16.29
CA LEU A 88 -1.60 0.53 -15.89
C LEU A 88 -2.22 1.90 -15.62
N SER A 89 -3.47 2.07 -16.05
CA SER A 89 -4.26 3.24 -15.64
C SER A 89 -4.38 3.24 -14.13
N TYR A 90 -4.07 4.39 -13.52
CA TYR A 90 -4.01 4.57 -12.07
C TYR A 90 -4.83 5.79 -11.64
N SER A 91 -6.01 5.93 -12.26
CA SER A 91 -6.97 7.01 -12.01
C SER A 91 -7.53 6.99 -10.59
N SER A 92 -8.16 8.09 -10.18
CA SER A 92 -8.87 8.20 -8.89
C SER A 92 -9.81 7.01 -8.65
N GLY A 93 -9.78 6.47 -7.43
CA GLY A 93 -10.54 5.28 -7.03
C GLY A 93 -9.83 3.95 -7.31
N THR A 94 -8.70 3.95 -8.02
CA THR A 94 -7.93 2.72 -8.28
C THR A 94 -7.17 2.29 -7.03
N VAL A 95 -7.19 0.98 -6.75
CA VAL A 95 -6.34 0.34 -5.74
C VAL A 95 -5.50 -0.73 -6.41
N VAL A 96 -4.19 -0.70 -6.21
CA VAL A 96 -3.27 -1.71 -6.73
C VAL A 96 -2.63 -2.44 -5.55
N GLY A 97 -2.58 -3.77 -5.63
CA GLY A 97 -1.95 -4.62 -4.64
C GLY A 97 -0.86 -5.50 -5.23
N PHE A 98 0.35 -5.41 -4.70
CA PHE A 98 1.51 -6.19 -5.16
C PHE A 98 2.63 -6.19 -4.12
N ALA A 99 3.62 -7.07 -4.28
CA ALA A 99 4.82 -7.08 -3.45
C ALA A 99 5.86 -6.05 -3.93
N GLY A 100 5.98 -4.92 -3.23
CA GLY A 100 6.88 -3.82 -3.59
C GLY A 100 8.37 -4.18 -3.57
N ILE A 101 8.74 -5.23 -2.82
CA ILE A 101 10.12 -5.77 -2.81
C ILE A 101 10.46 -6.55 -4.09
N LEU A 102 9.48 -7.14 -4.76
CA LEU A 102 9.69 -7.94 -5.98
C LEU A 102 9.55 -7.10 -7.24
N LEU A 103 8.54 -6.23 -7.26
CA LEU A 103 8.17 -5.47 -8.45
C LEU A 103 8.66 -4.04 -8.34
N ARG A 104 9.67 -3.70 -9.17
CA ARG A 104 10.11 -2.31 -9.32
C ARG A 104 8.93 -1.53 -9.87
N HIS A 105 8.59 -0.42 -9.22
CA HIS A 105 7.39 0.34 -9.54
C HIS A 105 7.65 1.84 -9.45
N CYS A 106 6.86 2.61 -10.20
CA CYS A 106 6.85 4.07 -10.17
C CYS A 106 5.49 4.63 -10.54
N VAL A 107 5.33 5.91 -10.21
CA VAL A 107 4.28 6.77 -10.74
C VAL A 107 5.01 7.91 -11.46
N PRO A 108 5.01 7.94 -12.80
CA PRO A 108 5.62 9.02 -13.56
C PRO A 108 5.04 10.40 -13.19
N ALA A 109 5.76 11.46 -13.54
CA ALA A 109 5.28 12.82 -13.35
C ALA A 109 3.93 12.99 -14.05
N ASN A 110 2.98 13.60 -13.34
CA ASN A 110 1.69 13.95 -13.89
C ASN A 110 1.36 15.41 -13.56
N ASP A 111 0.79 16.12 -14.53
CA ASP A 111 0.38 17.52 -14.41
C ASP A 111 -0.93 17.66 -13.62
N GLY A 112 -1.19 16.76 -12.66
CA GLY A 112 -2.36 16.87 -11.80
C GLY A 112 -2.38 18.23 -11.10
N ASP A 113 -3.58 18.80 -10.94
CA ASP A 113 -3.81 20.05 -10.20
C ASP A 113 -3.69 19.84 -8.68
#